data_AF-A0AA48H2V2-F1
#
_entry.id   AF-A0AA48H2V2-F1
#
_cell.length_a   1.000
_cell.length_b   1.000
_cell.length_c   1.000
_cell.angle_alpha   90.00
_cell.angle_beta   90.00
_cell.angle_gamma   90.00
#
_symmetry.space_group_name_H-M   'P 1'
#
loop_
_entity.id
_entity.type
_entity.pdbx_description
1 polymer ?
#
loop_
_entity_poly.entity_id
_entity_poly.type
_entity_poly.pdbx_seq_one_letter_code
_entity_poly.pdbx_strand_id
1 'polypeptide(L)'
;MNWIAWIASKHILLVHLPIAAALMIPLPIIAAQRGGRGIRPWWTTCRYLAWIGTAGSLLAVASGFYLARSHGNLASGAYWGPATAGLPYLFRVHEIGGVASVVLGVLCLKSLYRRRQEHQGIGFPALLAGLAWCFVSYLSSYSGAVMAGQSPAPRFLVAPPKLAEARPAPAAPAPPPVVVEAPGDPEAQAPLRALNYLALRPLHAEPVKSGPHGNRWIRVWVNAQAEQAYREGQPLPPGSFVVMGTLEDRWGRPGFEQGPLYALEMDKDARPRLTFYWPQVPEARRAETQGAASAYWRGEDPRLASCLACHAGGAAPKKDRSVWVVPRKPKAETP
;
A
#
# COMPACT_ATOMS: atom_id res chain seq x y z
N MET A 1 4.37 2.16 23.04
CA MET A 1 5.05 2.29 21.73
C MET A 1 6.37 3.03 21.93
N ASN A 2 7.51 2.44 21.56
CA ASN A 2 8.81 3.13 21.69
C ASN A 2 8.96 4.21 20.59
N TRP A 3 9.90 5.15 20.78
CA TRP A 3 10.07 6.30 19.88
C TRP A 3 10.38 5.88 18.43
N ILE A 4 11.09 4.77 18.25
CA ILE A 4 11.46 4.23 16.93
C ILE A 4 10.21 3.72 16.19
N ALA A 5 9.34 2.99 16.88
CA ALA A 5 8.07 2.52 16.33
C ALA A 5 7.14 3.69 15.98
N TRP A 6 7.15 4.77 16.77
CA TRP A 6 6.40 5.99 16.41
C TRP A 6 6.91 6.60 15.11
N ILE A 7 8.23 6.76 14.94
CA ILE A 7 8.83 7.28 13.70
C ILE A 7 8.46 6.40 12.50
N ALA A 8 8.52 5.08 12.64
CA ALA A 8 8.13 4.14 11.58
C ALA A 8 6.65 4.28 11.19
N SER A 9 5.75 4.49 12.16
CA SER A 9 4.33 4.77 11.89
C SER A 9 4.09 6.05 11.08
N LYS A 10 5.07 6.96 11.06
CA LYS A 10 5.04 8.22 10.31
C LYS A 10 5.82 8.14 9.00
N HIS A 11 6.26 6.96 8.58
CA HIS A 11 7.07 6.81 7.36
C HIS A 11 6.43 7.48 6.14
N ILE A 12 5.12 7.30 5.93
CA ILE A 12 4.37 7.97 4.86
C ILE A 12 4.48 9.50 4.97
N LEU A 13 4.35 10.09 6.16
CA LEU A 13 4.52 11.54 6.32
C LEU A 13 5.97 11.97 6.05
N LEU A 14 6.94 11.21 6.55
CA LEU A 14 8.37 11.53 6.47
C LEU A 14 8.91 11.49 5.05
N VAL A 15 8.35 10.67 4.16
CA VAL A 15 8.76 10.64 2.75
C VAL A 15 8.31 11.86 1.94
N HIS A 16 7.28 12.61 2.38
CA HIS A 16 6.82 13.80 1.64
C HIS A 16 7.74 15.00 1.83
N LEU A 17 8.38 15.12 3.00
CA LEU A 17 9.29 16.22 3.30
C LEU A 17 10.47 16.34 2.33
N PRO A 18 11.25 15.28 2.04
CA PRO A 18 12.34 15.36 1.07
C PRO A 18 11.85 15.63 -0.35
N ILE A 19 10.68 15.13 -0.75
CA ILE A 19 10.10 15.41 -2.07
C ILE A 19 9.77 16.91 -2.21
N ALA A 20 9.04 17.46 -1.25
CA ALA A 20 8.64 18.87 -1.28
C ALA A 20 9.88 19.78 -1.29
N ALA A 21 10.88 19.47 -0.46
CA ALA A 21 12.13 20.21 -0.44
C ALA A 21 12.88 20.11 -1.78
N ALA A 22 13.07 18.91 -2.33
CA ALA A 22 13.78 18.68 -3.59
C ALA A 22 13.08 19.35 -4.78
N LEU A 23 11.74 19.31 -4.83
CA LEU A 23 10.93 19.97 -5.85
C LEU A 23 11.06 21.49 -5.80
N MET A 24 11.19 22.05 -4.58
CA MET A 24 11.23 23.49 -4.38
C MET A 24 12.62 24.09 -4.58
N ILE A 25 13.72 23.34 -4.45
CA ILE A 25 15.11 23.85 -4.55
C ILE A 25 15.46 24.49 -5.92
N PRO A 26 15.04 23.97 -7.09
CA PRO A 26 15.38 24.57 -8.38
C PRO A 26 14.91 26.02 -8.54
N LEU A 27 13.72 26.36 -8.03
CA LEU A 27 13.12 27.69 -8.17
C LEU A 27 13.94 28.82 -7.50
N PRO A 28 14.32 28.75 -6.22
CA PRO A 28 15.17 29.73 -5.58
C PRO A 28 16.60 29.70 -6.14
N ILE A 29 17.11 28.57 -6.67
CA ILE A 29 18.41 28.55 -7.36
C ILE A 29 18.35 29.43 -8.62
N ILE A 30 17.28 29.35 -9.40
CA ILE A 30 17.04 30.19 -10.58
C ILE A 30 16.85 31.65 -10.16
N ALA A 31 16.04 31.91 -9.12
CA ALA A 31 15.81 33.27 -8.62
C ALA A 31 17.09 33.92 -8.08
N ALA A 32 17.98 33.14 -7.48
CA ALA A 32 19.31 33.59 -7.02
C ALA A 32 20.26 33.98 -8.17
N GLN A 33 19.87 33.80 -9.44
CA GLN A 33 20.64 34.27 -10.60
C GLN A 33 20.32 35.73 -10.97
N ARG A 34 19.27 36.35 -10.42
CA ARG A 34 18.98 37.77 -10.69
C ARG A 34 20.08 38.64 -10.10
N GLY A 35 20.76 39.39 -10.96
CA GLY A 35 21.81 40.34 -10.57
C GLY A 35 21.30 41.38 -9.57
N GLY A 36 22.15 41.79 -8.62
CA GLY A 36 21.84 42.79 -7.59
C GLY A 36 21.55 42.19 -6.20
N ARG A 37 20.73 42.88 -5.40
CA ARG A 37 20.47 42.57 -3.97
C ARG A 37 19.71 41.26 -3.71
N GLY A 38 19.22 40.57 -4.75
CA GLY A 38 18.36 39.39 -4.64
C GLY A 38 19.08 38.06 -4.34
N ILE A 39 20.40 37.96 -4.51
CA ILE A 39 21.11 36.67 -4.44
C ILE A 39 21.08 36.05 -3.04
N ARG A 40 21.37 36.84 -2.00
CA ARG A 40 21.51 36.37 -0.61
C ARG A 40 20.25 35.71 -0.02
N PRO A 41 19.04 36.30 -0.12
CA PRO A 41 17.85 35.66 0.45
C PRO A 41 17.55 34.34 -0.25
N TRP A 42 17.57 34.30 -1.59
CA TRP A 42 17.28 33.09 -2.34
C TRP A 42 18.29 31.98 -2.11
N TRP A 43 19.58 32.31 -2.01
CA TRP A 43 20.63 31.33 -1.72
C TRP A 43 20.50 30.75 -0.31
N THR A 44 20.14 31.58 0.67
CA THR A 44 19.85 31.14 2.04
C THR A 44 18.63 30.22 2.06
N THR A 45 17.56 30.56 1.33
CA THR A 45 16.40 29.68 1.15
C THR A 45 16.79 28.32 0.58
N CYS A 46 17.64 28.28 -0.45
CA CYS A 46 18.14 27.02 -1.02
C CYS A 46 18.83 26.15 0.04
N ARG A 47 19.65 26.75 0.91
CA ARG A 47 20.35 26.04 1.99
C ARG A 47 19.39 25.47 3.01
N TYR A 48 18.39 26.24 3.44
CA TYR A 48 17.37 25.74 4.37
C TYR A 48 16.56 24.59 3.78
N LEU A 49 16.12 24.72 2.53
CA LEU A 49 15.42 23.64 1.83
C LEU A 49 16.29 22.39 1.69
N ALA A 50 17.57 22.56 1.32
CA ALA A 50 18.49 21.44 1.20
C ALA A 50 18.76 20.75 2.56
N TRP A 51 18.85 21.51 3.66
CA TRP A 51 18.96 20.94 5.00
C TRP A 51 17.71 20.16 5.40
N ILE A 52 16.53 20.76 5.27
CA ILE A 52 15.25 20.14 5.61
C ILE A 52 15.04 18.87 4.78
N GLY A 53 15.31 18.95 3.46
CA GLY A 53 15.17 17.80 2.57
C GLY A 53 16.16 16.68 2.91
N THR A 54 17.41 17.01 3.25
CA THR A 54 18.43 16.00 3.57
C THR A 54 18.11 15.32 4.91
N ALA A 55 17.73 16.10 5.92
CA ALA A 55 17.27 15.57 7.21
C ALA A 55 16.01 14.70 7.04
N GLY A 56 15.05 15.16 6.23
CA GLY A 56 13.86 14.39 5.87
C GLY A 56 14.20 13.07 5.17
N SER A 57 15.17 13.07 4.24
CA SER A 57 15.64 11.87 3.54
C SER A 57 16.26 10.87 4.52
N LEU A 58 17.08 11.34 5.47
CA LEU A 58 17.68 10.49 6.52
C LEU A 58 16.61 9.85 7.40
N LEU A 59 15.61 10.64 7.84
CA LEU A 59 14.49 10.14 8.64
C LEU A 59 13.62 9.15 7.84
N ALA A 60 13.39 9.41 6.56
CA ALA A 60 12.66 8.51 5.67
C ALA A 60 13.40 7.17 5.50
N VAL A 61 14.71 7.18 5.27
CA VAL A 61 15.53 5.95 5.18
C VAL A 61 15.53 5.19 6.51
N ALA A 62 15.76 5.87 7.63
CA ALA A 62 15.79 5.22 8.95
C ALA A 62 14.42 4.61 9.32
N SER A 63 13.34 5.35 9.09
CA SER A 63 11.97 4.87 9.33
C SER A 63 11.59 3.71 8.41
N GLY A 64 11.92 3.79 7.11
CA GLY A 64 11.66 2.75 6.13
C GLY A 64 12.43 1.47 6.44
N PHE A 65 13.70 1.58 6.81
CA PHE A 65 14.53 0.45 7.22
C PHE A 65 13.97 -0.28 8.45
N TYR A 66 13.55 0.47 9.46
CA TYR A 66 12.91 -0.12 10.64
C TYR A 66 11.59 -0.81 10.27
N LEU A 67 10.75 -0.14 9.46
CA LEU A 67 9.47 -0.68 9.02
C LEU A 67 9.66 -2.00 8.25
N ALA A 68 10.62 -2.03 7.31
CA ALA A 68 10.97 -3.21 6.55
C ALA A 68 11.38 -4.39 7.42
N ARG A 69 12.21 -4.15 8.46
CA ARG A 69 12.55 -5.21 9.43
C ARG A 69 11.37 -5.65 10.28
N SER A 70 10.57 -4.71 10.77
CA SER A 70 9.42 -5.03 11.61
C SER A 70 8.34 -5.84 10.89
N HIS A 71 8.24 -5.70 9.56
CA HIS A 71 7.31 -6.46 8.72
C HIS A 71 7.94 -7.73 8.11
N GLY A 72 9.19 -8.05 8.45
CA GLY A 72 9.88 -9.23 7.89
C GLY A 72 10.24 -9.12 6.41
N ASN A 73 10.15 -7.93 5.80
CA ASN A 73 10.54 -7.68 4.41
C ASN A 73 12.06 -7.68 4.22
N LEU A 74 12.80 -7.44 5.31
CA LEU A 74 14.26 -7.44 5.32
C LEU A 74 14.78 -8.46 6.34
N ALA A 75 15.57 -9.42 5.87
CA ALA A 75 16.16 -10.46 6.71
C ALA A 75 17.09 -9.87 7.78
N SER A 76 17.25 -10.59 8.91
CA SER A 76 18.21 -10.21 9.94
C SER A 76 19.63 -10.16 9.36
N GLY A 77 20.37 -9.09 9.64
CA GLY A 77 21.70 -8.84 9.07
C GLY A 77 21.71 -8.35 7.62
N ALA A 78 20.59 -8.38 6.90
CA ALA A 78 20.50 -7.78 5.58
C ALA A 78 20.34 -6.25 5.66
N TYR A 79 20.90 -5.56 4.67
CA TYR A 79 20.78 -4.11 4.46
C TYR A 79 19.93 -3.75 3.24
N TRP A 80 19.71 -4.71 2.34
CA TRP A 80 18.97 -4.56 1.11
C TRP A 80 18.01 -5.72 0.92
N GLY A 81 16.86 -5.43 0.33
CA GLY A 81 15.93 -6.41 -0.19
C GLY A 81 16.53 -7.28 -1.29
N PRO A 82 15.94 -8.46 -1.54
CA PRO A 82 16.42 -9.36 -2.56
C PRO A 82 16.29 -8.75 -3.96
N ALA A 83 17.28 -8.97 -4.83
CA ALA A 83 17.24 -8.56 -6.24
C ALA A 83 16.44 -9.57 -7.10
N THR A 84 15.26 -9.96 -6.64
CA THR A 84 14.37 -10.90 -7.32
C THR A 84 13.20 -10.15 -7.96
N ALA A 85 12.78 -10.57 -9.16
CA ALA A 85 11.77 -9.87 -9.95
C ALA A 85 10.44 -9.63 -9.21
N GLY A 86 9.68 -8.63 -9.65
CA GLY A 86 8.36 -8.30 -9.10
C GLY A 86 8.43 -7.34 -7.90
N LEU A 87 7.55 -7.54 -6.91
CA LEU A 87 7.48 -6.72 -5.70
C LEU A 87 8.81 -6.64 -4.91
N PRO A 88 9.60 -7.72 -4.76
CA PRO A 88 10.87 -7.62 -4.04
C PRO A 88 11.92 -6.75 -4.76
N TYR A 89 11.94 -6.77 -6.10
CA TYR A 89 12.76 -5.85 -6.89
C TYR A 89 12.33 -4.40 -6.70
N LEU A 90 11.01 -4.13 -6.73
CA LEU A 90 10.46 -2.80 -6.44
C LEU A 90 10.84 -2.30 -5.06
N PHE A 91 10.81 -3.18 -4.06
CA PHE A 91 11.28 -2.88 -2.71
C PHE A 91 12.76 -2.49 -2.70
N ARG A 92 13.61 -3.24 -3.39
CA ARG A 92 15.03 -2.87 -3.53
C ARG A 92 15.24 -1.55 -4.27
N VAL A 93 14.46 -1.28 -5.32
CA VAL A 93 14.50 0.02 -6.03
C VAL A 93 14.09 1.16 -5.11
N HIS A 94 13.06 0.95 -4.29
CA HIS A 94 12.62 1.93 -3.28
C HIS A 94 13.72 2.24 -2.27
N GLU A 95 14.38 1.21 -1.72
CA GLU A 95 15.52 1.35 -0.80
C GLU A 95 16.69 2.10 -1.45
N ILE A 96 17.10 1.69 -2.65
CA ILE A 96 18.20 2.32 -3.39
C ILE A 96 17.87 3.79 -3.67
N GLY A 97 16.63 4.07 -4.09
CA GLY A 97 16.15 5.43 -4.30
C GLY A 97 16.19 6.27 -3.02
N GLY A 98 15.81 5.70 -1.87
CA GLY A 98 15.90 6.37 -0.57
C GLY A 98 17.34 6.74 -0.19
N VAL A 99 18.27 5.80 -0.33
CA VAL A 99 19.70 6.05 -0.02
C VAL A 99 20.33 7.02 -1.02
N ALA A 100 20.06 6.86 -2.31
CA ALA A 100 20.53 7.78 -3.34
C ALA A 100 20.01 9.20 -3.13
N SER A 101 18.77 9.35 -2.64
CA SER A 101 18.19 10.65 -2.25
C SER A 101 19.01 11.33 -1.15
N VAL A 102 19.44 10.60 -0.10
CA VAL A 102 20.33 11.15 0.94
C VAL A 102 21.66 11.62 0.34
N VAL A 103 22.30 10.80 -0.51
CA VAL A 103 23.59 11.14 -1.14
C VAL A 103 23.46 12.41 -1.98
N LEU A 104 22.41 12.51 -2.80
CA LEU A 104 22.17 13.68 -3.65
C LEU A 104 21.84 14.94 -2.82
N GLY A 105 21.11 14.80 -1.70
CA GLY A 105 20.90 15.90 -0.75
C GLY A 105 22.21 16.44 -0.17
N VAL A 106 23.11 15.54 0.26
CA VAL A 106 24.44 15.92 0.76
C VAL A 106 25.29 16.59 -0.33
N LEU A 107 25.26 16.07 -1.57
CA LEU A 107 25.97 16.70 -2.70
C LEU A 107 25.40 18.09 -3.03
N CYS A 108 24.08 18.25 -2.99
CA CYS A 108 23.42 19.54 -3.17
C CYS A 108 23.86 20.53 -2.08
N LEU A 109 23.81 20.12 -0.80
CA LEU A 109 24.30 20.91 0.34
C LEU A 109 25.77 21.31 0.15
N LYS A 110 26.64 20.35 -0.15
CA LYS A 110 28.07 20.62 -0.41
C LYS A 110 28.25 21.67 -1.52
N SER A 111 27.46 21.58 -2.59
CA SER A 111 27.50 22.57 -3.67
C SER A 111 26.94 23.94 -3.27
N LEU A 112 25.98 24.02 -2.35
CA LEU A 112 25.41 25.28 -1.86
C LEU A 112 26.32 25.99 -0.82
N TYR A 113 27.22 25.25 -0.18
CA TYR A 113 28.19 25.75 0.79
C TYR A 113 29.59 26.02 0.21
N ARG A 114 29.82 25.71 -1.07
CA ARG A 114 31.09 26.08 -1.73
C ARG A 114 31.33 27.60 -1.66
N ARG A 115 32.58 28.01 -1.47
CA ARG A 115 32.98 29.42 -1.61
C ARG A 115 32.79 29.82 -3.08
N ARG A 116 31.94 30.82 -3.33
CA ARG A 116 31.63 31.29 -4.68
C ARG A 116 32.52 32.47 -5.01
N GLN A 117 33.17 32.44 -6.17
CA GLN A 117 33.80 33.63 -6.76
C GLN A 117 32.76 34.37 -7.61
N GLU A 118 32.84 35.70 -7.67
CA GLU A 118 31.80 36.55 -8.28
C GLU A 118 31.55 36.23 -9.78
N HIS A 119 32.57 35.72 -10.48
CA HIS A 119 32.50 35.32 -11.89
C HIS A 119 31.98 33.89 -12.12
N GLN A 120 31.81 33.08 -11.06
CA GLN A 120 31.32 31.71 -11.21
C GLN A 120 29.80 31.70 -11.40
N GLY A 121 29.40 31.75 -12.68
CA GLY A 121 28.05 31.49 -13.15
C GLY A 121 27.50 30.20 -12.56
N ILE A 122 26.21 30.25 -12.22
CA ILE A 122 25.30 29.20 -11.74
C ILE A 122 25.85 28.34 -10.60
N GLY A 123 25.03 28.16 -9.57
CA GLY A 123 25.08 26.93 -8.78
C GLY A 123 24.73 25.70 -9.62
N PHE A 124 25.30 25.51 -10.82
CA PHE A 124 24.95 24.46 -11.77
C PHE A 124 25.10 23.07 -11.14
N PRO A 125 26.16 22.81 -10.34
CA PRO A 125 26.24 21.54 -9.60
C PRO A 125 25.10 21.41 -8.57
N ALA A 126 24.70 22.50 -7.91
CA ALA A 126 23.57 22.48 -6.97
C ALA A 126 22.22 22.28 -7.70
N LEU A 127 22.05 22.87 -8.89
CA LEU A 127 20.87 22.71 -9.73
C LEU A 127 20.76 21.28 -10.24
N LEU A 128 21.83 20.73 -10.83
CA LEU A 128 21.88 19.35 -11.31
C LEU A 128 21.66 18.37 -10.15
N ALA A 129 22.35 18.58 -9.02
CA ALA A 129 22.13 17.75 -7.83
C ALA A 129 20.69 17.86 -7.34
N GLY A 130 20.09 19.06 -7.31
CA GLY A 130 18.69 19.26 -6.92
C GLY A 130 17.69 18.60 -7.86
N LEU A 131 17.89 18.68 -9.18
CA LEU A 131 17.05 18.02 -10.18
C LEU A 131 17.17 16.50 -10.11
N ALA A 132 18.39 15.97 -10.02
CA ALA A 132 18.63 14.54 -9.84
C ALA A 132 18.01 14.05 -8.52
N TRP A 133 18.13 14.83 -7.45
CA TRP A 133 17.53 14.53 -6.16
C TRP A 133 16.00 14.48 -6.23
N CYS A 134 15.38 15.43 -6.92
CA CYS A 134 13.95 15.44 -7.16
C CYS A 134 13.51 14.19 -7.93
N PHE A 135 14.22 13.84 -9.01
CA PHE A 135 13.92 12.65 -9.81
C PHE A 135 14.02 11.35 -8.99
N VAL A 136 15.10 11.17 -8.24
CA VAL A 136 15.32 9.98 -7.42
C VAL A 136 14.29 9.88 -6.28
N SER A 137 13.96 11.01 -5.64
CA SER A 137 12.94 11.04 -4.59
C SER A 137 11.55 10.72 -5.14
N TYR A 138 11.23 11.19 -6.34
CA TYR A 138 10.01 10.82 -7.06
C TYR A 138 9.97 9.32 -7.36
N LEU A 139 11.05 8.74 -7.90
CA LEU A 139 11.11 7.31 -8.22
C LEU A 139 10.97 6.42 -6.97
N SER A 140 11.63 6.79 -5.86
CA SER A 140 11.49 6.10 -4.57
C SER A 140 10.06 6.20 -4.04
N SER A 141 9.42 7.36 -4.14
CA SER A 141 8.05 7.56 -3.67
C SER A 141 7.03 6.81 -4.52
N TYR A 142 7.22 6.82 -5.84
CA TYR A 142 6.40 6.09 -6.78
C TYR A 142 6.49 4.57 -6.54
N SER A 143 7.69 4.02 -6.39
CA SER A 143 7.87 2.60 -6.04
C SER A 143 7.23 2.26 -4.69
N GLY A 144 7.33 3.15 -3.69
CA GLY A 144 6.61 3.03 -2.42
C GLY A 144 5.09 2.97 -2.59
N ALA A 145 4.51 3.85 -3.41
CA ALA A 145 3.08 3.89 -3.68
C ALA A 145 2.59 2.63 -4.40
N VAL A 146 3.37 2.09 -5.34
CA VAL A 146 3.07 0.81 -6.01
C VAL A 146 3.08 -0.35 -5.01
N MET A 147 4.08 -0.42 -4.12
CA MET A 147 4.13 -1.45 -3.07
C MET A 147 2.96 -1.35 -2.08
N ALA A 148 2.48 -0.13 -1.82
CA ALA A 148 1.30 0.12 -0.98
C ALA A 148 -0.03 -0.14 -1.71
N GLY A 149 -0.02 -0.58 -2.98
CA GLY A 149 -1.23 -0.79 -3.79
C GLY A 149 -1.98 0.50 -4.15
N GLN A 150 -1.34 1.66 -3.99
CA GLN A 150 -1.93 2.98 -4.26
C GLN A 150 -1.72 3.44 -5.71
N SER A 151 -0.89 2.74 -6.48
CA SER A 151 -0.58 3.07 -7.87
C SER A 151 -0.40 1.81 -8.70
N PRO A 152 -0.81 1.82 -9.99
CA PRO A 152 -0.57 0.69 -10.88
C PRO A 152 0.94 0.51 -11.10
N ALA A 153 1.41 -0.74 -11.05
CA ALA A 153 2.81 -1.05 -11.33
C ALA A 153 3.13 -0.74 -12.80
N PRO A 154 4.28 -0.10 -13.12
CA PRO A 154 4.68 0.09 -14.50
C PRO A 154 4.89 -1.25 -15.19
N ARG A 155 4.45 -1.34 -16.45
CA ARG A 155 4.64 -2.53 -17.29
C ARG A 155 6.10 -2.97 -17.43
N PHE A 156 7.07 -2.06 -17.27
CA PHE A 156 8.51 -2.37 -17.34
C PHE A 156 9.12 -2.90 -16.03
N LEU A 157 8.42 -2.80 -14.90
CA LEU A 157 8.85 -3.35 -13.60
C LEU A 157 8.23 -4.72 -13.30
N VAL A 158 7.19 -5.09 -14.04
CA VAL A 158 6.74 -6.47 -14.18
C VAL A 158 7.69 -7.11 -15.18
N ALA A 159 8.72 -7.81 -14.69
CA ALA A 159 9.46 -8.70 -15.58
C ALA A 159 8.44 -9.56 -16.33
N PRO A 160 8.51 -9.68 -17.67
CA PRO A 160 7.68 -10.66 -18.34
C PRO A 160 7.88 -11.99 -17.62
N PRO A 161 6.84 -12.81 -17.40
CA PRO A 161 7.06 -14.14 -16.88
C PRO A 161 8.12 -14.75 -17.78
N LYS A 162 9.28 -15.10 -17.21
CA LYS A 162 10.14 -16.06 -17.88
C LYS A 162 9.22 -17.25 -18.08
N LEU A 163 8.77 -17.46 -19.32
CA LEU A 163 8.24 -18.73 -19.76
C LEU A 163 9.31 -19.72 -19.33
N ALA A 164 9.08 -20.36 -18.19
CA ALA A 164 9.94 -21.44 -17.76
C ALA A 164 9.88 -22.43 -18.91
N GLU A 165 10.99 -22.58 -19.63
CA GLU A 165 11.14 -23.68 -20.58
C GLU A 165 10.75 -24.93 -19.81
N ALA A 166 9.64 -25.53 -20.24
CA ALA A 166 9.15 -26.77 -19.69
C ALA A 166 10.24 -27.82 -19.93
N ARG A 167 11.07 -28.05 -18.92
CA ARG A 167 11.99 -29.18 -18.91
C ARG A 167 11.11 -30.43 -18.89
N PRO A 168 11.19 -31.33 -19.88
CA PRO A 168 10.40 -32.56 -19.84
C PRO A 168 10.83 -33.36 -18.60
N ALA A 169 9.85 -33.63 -17.72
CA ALA A 169 10.07 -34.46 -16.55
C ALA A 169 10.39 -35.90 -17.01
N PRO A 170 11.41 -36.56 -16.46
CA PRO A 170 11.59 -37.99 -16.67
C PRO A 170 10.42 -38.74 -16.02
N ALA A 171 9.91 -39.75 -16.74
CA ALA A 171 8.78 -40.56 -16.30
C ALA A 171 9.09 -41.24 -14.95
N ALA A 172 8.31 -40.89 -13.93
CA ALA A 172 8.38 -41.53 -12.63
C ALA A 172 7.63 -42.89 -12.65
N PRO A 173 8.14 -43.92 -11.97
CA PRO A 173 7.44 -45.20 -11.82
C PRO A 173 6.18 -45.06 -10.97
N ALA A 174 5.19 -45.91 -11.24
CA ALA A 174 3.85 -45.85 -10.67
C ALA A 174 3.86 -45.92 -9.12
N PRO A 175 3.11 -45.04 -8.43
CA PRO A 175 3.02 -45.08 -6.98
C PRO A 175 2.04 -46.17 -6.49
N PRO A 176 2.27 -46.73 -5.28
CA PRO A 176 1.34 -47.62 -4.60
C PRO A 176 0.03 -46.90 -4.21
N PRO A 177 -1.05 -47.64 -3.89
CA PRO A 177 -2.39 -47.07 -3.74
C PRO A 177 -2.46 -46.01 -2.64
N VAL A 178 -2.81 -44.80 -3.04
CA VAL A 178 -2.98 -43.63 -2.17
C VAL A 178 -4.37 -43.67 -1.54
N VAL A 179 -4.40 -43.62 -0.21
CA VAL A 179 -5.59 -43.27 0.56
C VAL A 179 -6.01 -41.86 0.13
N VAL A 180 -7.19 -41.72 -0.45
CA VAL A 180 -7.70 -40.44 -0.97
C VAL A 180 -7.99 -39.50 0.19
N GLU A 181 -7.02 -38.66 0.51
CA GLU A 181 -7.23 -37.46 1.33
C GLU A 181 -8.01 -36.43 0.49
N ALA A 182 -8.96 -35.74 1.12
CA ALA A 182 -9.83 -34.78 0.45
C ALA A 182 -9.02 -33.71 -0.32
N PRO A 183 -9.53 -33.16 -1.45
CA PRO A 183 -8.78 -32.18 -2.23
C PRO A 183 -8.38 -30.99 -1.36
N GLY A 184 -7.08 -30.78 -1.18
CA GLY A 184 -6.55 -29.62 -0.47
C GLY A 184 -6.99 -28.30 -1.11
N ASP A 185 -7.18 -27.28 -0.28
CA ASP A 185 -7.59 -25.93 -0.71
C ASP A 185 -6.61 -25.38 -1.77
N PRO A 186 -7.06 -25.09 -3.01
CA PRO A 186 -6.20 -24.56 -4.07
C PRO A 186 -5.57 -23.19 -3.73
N GLU A 187 -6.10 -22.48 -2.72
CA GLU A 187 -5.53 -21.23 -2.20
C GLU A 187 -4.64 -21.42 -0.96
N ALA A 188 -4.27 -22.66 -0.58
CA ALA A 188 -3.31 -22.88 0.51
C ALA A 188 -1.89 -22.40 0.17
N GLN A 189 -1.55 -22.36 -1.12
CA GLN A 189 -0.23 -21.93 -1.63
C GLN A 189 -0.31 -20.73 -2.60
N ALA A 190 -1.51 -20.25 -2.93
CA ALA A 190 -1.72 -19.09 -3.80
C ALA A 190 -1.95 -17.80 -2.97
N PRO A 191 -1.63 -16.61 -3.51
CA PRO A 191 -1.96 -15.35 -2.84
C PRO A 191 -3.48 -15.23 -2.67
N LEU A 192 -3.92 -14.90 -1.44
CA LEU A 192 -5.33 -14.76 -1.08
C LEU A 192 -6.05 -13.92 -2.13
N ARG A 193 -7.02 -14.51 -2.85
CA ARG A 193 -7.75 -13.85 -3.93
C ARG A 193 -8.43 -12.56 -3.48
N ALA A 194 -8.84 -12.52 -2.21
CA ALA A 194 -9.43 -11.35 -1.59
C ALA A 194 -8.48 -10.14 -1.52
N LEU A 195 -7.16 -10.31 -1.62
CA LEU A 195 -6.18 -9.22 -1.71
C LEU A 195 -6.22 -8.49 -3.06
N ASN A 196 -6.76 -9.12 -4.11
CA ASN A 196 -6.93 -8.50 -5.42
C ASN A 196 -8.33 -7.84 -5.57
N TYR A 197 -8.88 -7.30 -4.49
CA TYR A 197 -10.19 -6.66 -4.48
C TYR A 197 -10.27 -5.41 -5.37
N LEU A 198 -9.14 -4.81 -5.75
CA LEU A 198 -9.09 -3.69 -6.68
C LEU A 198 -9.47 -4.08 -8.12
N ALA A 199 -9.40 -5.37 -8.47
CA ALA A 199 -9.91 -5.89 -9.73
C ALA A 199 -11.45 -6.04 -9.75
N LEU A 200 -12.10 -5.88 -8.59
CA LEU A 200 -13.55 -5.98 -8.42
C LEU A 200 -14.22 -4.60 -8.52
N ARG A 201 -15.54 -4.60 -8.72
CA ARG A 201 -16.33 -3.37 -8.83
C ARG A 201 -16.60 -2.82 -7.42
N PRO A 202 -16.20 -1.58 -7.11
CA PRO A 202 -16.53 -0.97 -5.83
C PRO A 202 -18.04 -0.71 -5.77
N LEU A 203 -18.68 -1.14 -4.69
CA LEU A 203 -20.06 -0.75 -4.42
C LEU A 203 -20.09 0.64 -3.80
N HIS A 204 -19.33 0.92 -2.74
CA HIS A 204 -19.39 2.24 -2.10
C HIS A 204 -18.37 3.22 -2.69
N ALA A 205 -18.83 4.44 -2.99
CA ALA A 205 -17.94 5.55 -3.35
C ALA A 205 -17.04 5.94 -2.17
N GLU A 206 -17.62 6.05 -0.97
CA GLU A 206 -16.93 6.31 0.29
C GLU A 206 -17.20 5.19 1.31
N PRO A 207 -16.33 4.98 2.31
CA PRO A 207 -16.61 4.03 3.39
C PRO A 207 -17.91 4.38 4.13
N VAL A 208 -18.69 3.37 4.49
CA VAL A 208 -19.96 3.53 5.23
C VAL A 208 -19.92 2.75 6.53
N LYS A 209 -20.61 3.22 7.56
CA LYS A 209 -20.63 2.53 8.86
C LYS A 209 -21.54 1.30 8.78
N SER A 210 -21.08 0.18 9.33
CA SER A 210 -21.86 -1.07 9.36
C SER A 210 -22.03 -1.58 10.79
N GLY A 211 -23.27 -1.58 11.27
CA GLY A 211 -23.64 -2.09 12.59
C GLY A 211 -23.27 -3.57 12.80
N PRO A 212 -23.71 -4.48 11.90
CA PRO A 212 -23.43 -5.91 12.02
C PRO A 212 -21.94 -6.27 12.07
N HIS A 213 -21.06 -5.41 11.56
CA HIS A 213 -19.61 -5.62 11.53
C HIS A 213 -18.89 -4.80 12.61
N GLY A 214 -19.48 -4.75 13.81
CA GLY A 214 -18.88 -4.10 14.98
C GLY A 214 -18.78 -2.59 14.85
N ASN A 215 -19.73 -1.96 14.15
CA ASN A 215 -19.74 -0.51 13.89
C ASN A 215 -18.49 0.01 13.15
N ARG A 216 -17.79 -0.85 12.42
CA ARG A 216 -16.64 -0.46 11.60
C ARG A 216 -17.09 0.32 10.36
N TRP A 217 -16.18 1.12 9.83
CA TRP A 217 -16.32 1.70 8.50
C TRP A 217 -15.98 0.64 7.47
N ILE A 218 -16.84 0.43 6.48
CA ILE A 218 -16.70 -0.66 5.51
C ILE A 218 -16.68 -0.12 4.09
N ARG A 219 -15.94 -0.81 3.23
CA ARG A 219 -16.01 -0.65 1.78
C ARG A 219 -16.13 -2.03 1.15
N VAL A 220 -17.05 -2.15 0.21
CA VAL A 220 -17.40 -3.44 -0.40
C VAL A 220 -17.06 -3.38 -1.89
N TRP A 221 -16.49 -4.47 -2.38
CA TRP A 221 -16.22 -4.72 -3.79
C TRP A 221 -16.79 -6.06 -4.20
N VAL A 222 -17.26 -6.17 -5.44
CA VAL A 222 -17.98 -7.34 -5.94
C VAL A 222 -17.54 -7.70 -7.36
N ASN A 223 -17.60 -8.98 -7.71
CA ASN A 223 -17.50 -9.36 -9.12
C ASN A 223 -18.79 -8.96 -9.88
N ALA A 224 -18.72 -8.97 -11.22
CA ALA A 224 -19.85 -8.55 -12.06
C ALA A 224 -21.12 -9.38 -11.80
N GLN A 225 -20.97 -10.66 -11.43
CA GLN A 225 -22.08 -11.56 -11.17
C GLN A 225 -22.84 -11.23 -9.87
N ALA A 226 -22.12 -10.77 -8.84
CA ALA A 226 -22.71 -10.43 -7.55
C ALA A 226 -23.32 -9.02 -7.50
N GLU A 227 -22.96 -8.13 -8.44
CA GLU A 227 -23.24 -6.70 -8.32
C GLU A 227 -24.73 -6.37 -8.18
N GLN A 228 -25.56 -6.84 -9.11
CA GLN A 228 -26.98 -6.52 -9.10
C GLN A 228 -27.67 -7.11 -7.87
N ALA A 229 -27.45 -8.40 -7.60
CA ALA A 229 -28.03 -9.08 -6.45
C ALA A 229 -27.65 -8.40 -5.14
N TYR A 230 -26.40 -7.99 -4.97
CA TYR A 230 -25.96 -7.28 -3.78
C TYR A 230 -26.66 -5.92 -3.64
N ARG A 231 -26.76 -5.13 -4.72
CA ARG A 231 -27.40 -3.80 -4.70
C ARG A 231 -28.89 -3.87 -4.36
N GLU A 232 -29.57 -4.88 -4.87
CA GLU A 232 -30.99 -5.13 -4.60
C GLU A 232 -31.19 -5.85 -3.24
N GLY A 233 -30.10 -6.30 -2.63
CA GLY A 233 -30.08 -7.15 -1.44
C GLY A 233 -30.92 -8.41 -1.64
N GLN A 234 -30.75 -9.04 -2.78
CA GLN A 234 -31.20 -10.37 -3.13
C GLN A 234 -30.15 -11.41 -2.71
N PRO A 235 -30.52 -12.69 -2.61
CA PRO A 235 -29.54 -13.78 -2.47
C PRO A 235 -28.48 -13.73 -3.57
N LEU A 236 -27.22 -13.97 -3.21
CA LEU A 236 -26.12 -13.96 -4.15
C LEU A 236 -26.12 -15.24 -5.00
N PRO A 237 -26.01 -15.14 -6.34
CA PRO A 237 -25.96 -16.34 -7.20
C PRO A 237 -24.65 -17.13 -7.01
N PRO A 238 -24.63 -18.44 -7.35
CA PRO A 238 -23.41 -19.25 -7.39
C PRO A 238 -22.27 -18.58 -8.19
N GLY A 239 -21.05 -18.60 -7.66
CA GLY A 239 -19.90 -17.92 -8.28
C GLY A 239 -19.78 -16.43 -7.95
N SER A 240 -20.71 -15.89 -7.16
CA SER A 240 -20.57 -14.55 -6.58
C SER A 240 -19.34 -14.45 -5.70
N PHE A 241 -18.60 -13.35 -5.83
CA PHE A 241 -17.46 -13.04 -5.00
C PHE A 241 -17.56 -11.61 -4.50
N VAL A 242 -17.54 -11.46 -3.18
CA VAL A 242 -17.68 -10.19 -2.47
C VAL A 242 -16.49 -10.04 -1.53
N VAL A 243 -15.83 -8.90 -1.57
CA VAL A 243 -14.79 -8.53 -0.62
C VAL A 243 -15.23 -7.29 0.14
N MET A 244 -15.08 -7.32 1.46
CA MET A 244 -15.34 -6.20 2.34
C MET A 244 -14.07 -5.86 3.13
N GLY A 245 -13.53 -4.67 2.87
CA GLY A 245 -12.47 -4.08 3.66
C GLY A 245 -13.06 -3.22 4.76
N THR A 246 -12.42 -3.18 5.92
CA THR A 246 -12.85 -2.34 7.03
C THR A 246 -11.78 -1.32 7.42
N LEU A 247 -12.21 -0.21 7.99
CA LEU A 247 -11.37 0.85 8.53
C LEU A 247 -11.77 1.08 10.00
N GLU A 248 -10.79 1.38 10.83
CA GLU A 248 -11.08 1.77 12.22
C GLU A 248 -11.78 3.14 12.26
N ASP A 249 -12.63 3.34 13.27
CA ASP A 249 -13.30 4.62 13.49
C ASP A 249 -12.34 5.62 14.14
N ARG A 250 -12.31 6.83 13.60
CA ARG A 250 -11.56 7.95 14.17
C ARG A 250 -12.48 9.15 14.31
N TRP A 251 -13.01 9.33 15.52
CA TRP A 251 -13.91 10.44 15.88
C TRP A 251 -15.17 10.50 15.01
N GLY A 252 -15.79 9.34 14.76
CA GLY A 252 -17.01 9.24 13.96
C GLY A 252 -16.76 9.39 12.45
N ARG A 253 -15.52 9.16 11.99
CA ARG A 253 -15.12 9.16 10.57
C ARG A 253 -14.24 7.95 10.26
N PRO A 254 -14.15 7.51 8.99
CA PRO A 254 -13.22 6.46 8.62
C PRO A 254 -11.77 6.90 8.87
N GLY A 255 -11.03 6.11 9.63
CA GLY A 255 -9.60 6.31 9.89
C GLY A 255 -8.70 5.85 8.74
N PHE A 256 -7.39 5.98 8.94
CA PHE A 256 -6.39 5.50 7.98
C PHE A 256 -5.94 4.07 8.28
N GLU A 257 -6.19 3.61 9.50
CA GLU A 257 -5.88 2.27 9.97
C GLU A 257 -6.82 1.25 9.32
N GLN A 258 -6.24 0.33 8.54
CA GLN A 258 -6.95 -0.77 7.91
C GLN A 258 -7.31 -1.82 8.98
N GLY A 259 -8.58 -2.18 9.01
CA GLY A 259 -9.07 -3.32 9.78
C GLY A 259 -8.95 -4.63 8.98
N PRO A 260 -9.66 -5.68 9.43
CA PRO A 260 -9.72 -6.94 8.71
C PRO A 260 -10.41 -6.79 7.35
N LEU A 261 -10.03 -7.68 6.46
CA LEU A 261 -10.62 -7.92 5.17
C LEU A 261 -11.41 -9.23 5.22
N TYR A 262 -12.67 -9.14 4.82
CA TYR A 262 -13.60 -10.26 4.75
C TYR A 262 -13.85 -10.59 3.28
N ALA A 263 -13.90 -11.86 2.95
CA ALA A 263 -14.35 -12.31 1.64
C ALA A 263 -15.49 -13.32 1.80
N LEU A 264 -16.46 -13.21 0.92
CA LEU A 264 -17.59 -14.11 0.78
C LEU A 264 -17.62 -14.62 -0.65
N GLU A 265 -17.53 -15.93 -0.81
CA GLU A 265 -17.71 -16.61 -2.08
C GLU A 265 -18.94 -17.51 -2.00
N MET A 266 -19.76 -17.51 -3.05
CA MET A 266 -20.84 -18.48 -3.19
C MET A 266 -20.34 -19.66 -4.01
N ASP A 267 -20.36 -20.85 -3.43
CA ASP A 267 -20.01 -22.07 -4.17
C ASP A 267 -21.07 -22.40 -5.24
N LYS A 268 -20.87 -23.52 -5.95
CA LYS A 268 -21.78 -23.97 -7.01
C LYS A 268 -23.20 -24.27 -6.51
N ASP A 269 -23.33 -24.59 -5.23
CA ASP A 269 -24.60 -24.92 -4.55
C ASP A 269 -25.20 -23.69 -3.84
N ALA A 270 -24.70 -22.48 -4.13
CA ALA A 270 -25.07 -21.23 -3.46
C ALA A 270 -24.85 -21.27 -1.93
N ARG A 271 -23.86 -22.01 -1.44
CA ARG A 271 -23.44 -21.97 -0.04
C ARG A 271 -22.33 -20.94 0.17
N PRO A 272 -22.38 -20.16 1.26
CA PRO A 272 -21.37 -19.16 1.56
C PRO A 272 -20.07 -19.81 2.05
N ARG A 273 -18.95 -19.45 1.43
CA ARG A 273 -17.60 -19.71 1.94
C ARG A 273 -16.98 -18.39 2.36
N LEU A 274 -16.60 -18.31 3.63
CA LEU A 274 -16.05 -17.08 4.21
C LEU A 274 -14.53 -17.16 4.35
N THR A 275 -13.92 -15.99 4.23
CA THR A 275 -12.51 -15.77 4.54
C THR A 275 -12.39 -14.52 5.40
N PHE A 276 -11.57 -14.61 6.44
CA PHE A 276 -11.17 -13.49 7.28
C PHE A 276 -9.66 -13.34 7.20
N TYR A 277 -9.19 -12.13 6.92
CA TYR A 277 -7.77 -11.82 6.84
C TYR A 277 -7.46 -10.50 7.51
N TRP A 278 -6.55 -10.51 8.48
CA TRP A 278 -6.03 -9.32 9.13
C TRP A 278 -4.50 -9.40 9.22
N PRO A 279 -3.74 -8.72 8.34
CA PRO A 279 -2.29 -8.86 8.28
C PRO A 279 -1.60 -8.35 9.54
N GLN A 280 -2.17 -7.34 10.19
CA GLN A 280 -1.63 -6.73 11.40
C GLN A 280 -2.78 -6.35 12.33
N VAL A 281 -3.00 -7.16 13.36
CA VAL A 281 -4.02 -6.91 14.37
C VAL A 281 -3.46 -5.92 15.39
N PRO A 282 -4.08 -4.73 15.58
CA PRO A 282 -3.69 -3.79 16.61
C PRO A 282 -3.72 -4.45 17.99
N GLU A 283 -2.76 -4.11 18.85
CA GLU A 283 -2.65 -4.71 20.20
C GLU A 283 -3.96 -4.62 20.99
N ALA A 284 -4.64 -3.47 20.93
CA ALA A 284 -5.93 -3.23 21.57
C ALA A 284 -7.08 -4.11 21.04
N ARG A 285 -6.89 -4.77 19.89
CA ARG A 285 -7.91 -5.59 19.20
C ARG A 285 -7.54 -7.07 19.15
N ARG A 286 -6.39 -7.48 19.69
CA ARG A 286 -5.94 -8.88 19.66
C ARG A 286 -6.91 -9.84 20.34
N ALA A 287 -7.75 -9.36 21.26
CA ALA A 287 -8.83 -10.17 21.83
C ALA A 287 -9.79 -10.71 20.76
N GLU A 288 -10.00 -9.98 19.66
CA GLU A 288 -10.84 -10.43 18.52
C GLU A 288 -10.22 -11.60 17.77
N THR A 289 -8.90 -11.78 17.86
CA THR A 289 -8.13 -12.80 17.14
C THR A 289 -7.42 -13.77 18.09
N GLN A 290 -7.95 -13.94 19.32
CA GLN A 290 -7.39 -14.85 20.34
C GLN A 290 -5.91 -14.57 20.66
N GLY A 291 -5.52 -13.29 20.67
CA GLY A 291 -4.17 -12.84 20.97
C GLY A 291 -3.25 -12.70 19.74
N ALA A 292 -3.69 -13.13 18.55
CA ALA A 292 -2.82 -13.22 17.38
C ALA A 292 -2.47 -11.84 16.81
N ALA A 293 -1.19 -11.64 16.47
CA ALA A 293 -0.69 -10.41 15.84
C ALA A 293 -1.06 -10.28 14.35
N SER A 294 -1.42 -11.39 13.72
CA SER A 294 -2.05 -11.50 12.41
C SER A 294 -3.06 -12.63 12.45
N ALA A 295 -4.09 -12.59 11.60
CA ALA A 295 -5.13 -13.60 11.61
C ALA A 295 -5.57 -13.95 10.19
N TYR A 296 -5.77 -15.24 9.97
CA TYR A 296 -6.23 -15.77 8.70
C TYR A 296 -7.07 -17.02 8.90
N TRP A 297 -8.37 -16.91 8.62
CA TRP A 297 -9.36 -17.97 8.82
C TRP A 297 -10.16 -18.16 7.55
N ARG A 298 -10.51 -19.41 7.22
CA ARG A 298 -11.15 -19.75 5.95
C ARG A 298 -12.12 -20.92 6.08
N GLY A 299 -13.09 -20.96 5.17
CA GLY A 299 -13.99 -22.10 5.01
C GLY A 299 -14.74 -22.38 6.30
N GLU A 300 -14.57 -23.58 6.82
CA GLU A 300 -15.25 -24.08 8.03
C GLU A 300 -14.44 -23.85 9.32
N ASP A 301 -13.44 -22.94 9.30
CA ASP A 301 -12.72 -22.56 10.51
C ASP A 301 -13.72 -22.19 11.63
N PRO A 302 -13.66 -22.80 12.82
CA PRO A 302 -14.62 -22.55 13.89
C PRO A 302 -14.75 -21.07 14.30
N ARG A 303 -13.71 -20.27 14.05
CA ARG A 303 -13.71 -18.83 14.33
C ARG A 303 -14.59 -18.04 13.37
N LEU A 304 -14.96 -18.62 12.24
CA LEU A 304 -15.93 -18.06 11.27
C LEU A 304 -17.37 -18.50 11.53
N ALA A 305 -17.63 -19.36 12.52
CA ALA A 305 -18.95 -19.94 12.74
C ALA A 305 -20.05 -18.87 12.94
N SER A 306 -19.76 -17.79 13.66
CA SER A 306 -20.72 -16.68 13.85
C SER A 306 -21.01 -15.94 12.55
N CYS A 307 -20.00 -15.74 11.71
CA CYS A 307 -20.17 -15.12 10.41
C CYS A 307 -20.97 -16.03 9.47
N LEU A 308 -20.64 -17.32 9.42
CA LEU A 308 -21.39 -18.31 8.62
C LEU A 308 -22.85 -18.40 9.06
N ALA A 309 -23.12 -18.45 10.37
CA ALA A 309 -24.49 -18.48 10.88
C ALA A 309 -25.29 -17.23 10.51
N CYS A 310 -24.67 -16.05 10.57
CA CYS A 310 -25.31 -14.80 10.16
C CYS A 310 -25.61 -14.78 8.65
N HIS A 311 -24.65 -15.23 7.83
CA HIS A 311 -24.77 -15.24 6.37
C HIS A 311 -25.61 -16.41 5.82
N ALA A 312 -25.84 -17.46 6.60
CA ALA A 312 -26.72 -18.58 6.24
C ALA A 312 -28.19 -18.15 6.10
N GLY A 313 -28.59 -17.08 6.79
CA GLY A 313 -29.94 -16.48 6.66
C GLY A 313 -30.17 -15.74 5.33
N GLY A 314 -29.18 -15.69 4.44
CA GLY A 314 -29.27 -15.01 3.15
C GLY A 314 -28.99 -13.51 3.25
N ALA A 315 -29.76 -12.71 2.52
CA ALA A 315 -29.54 -11.26 2.46
C ALA A 315 -29.85 -10.60 3.82
N ALA A 316 -28.96 -9.70 4.26
CA ALA A 316 -29.17 -8.93 5.48
C ALA A 316 -30.52 -8.18 5.45
N PRO A 317 -31.20 -7.97 6.60
CA PRO A 317 -32.40 -7.16 6.69
C PRO A 317 -32.16 -5.74 6.16
N LYS A 318 -33.16 -5.11 5.53
CA LYS A 318 -33.01 -3.78 4.89
C LYS A 318 -32.39 -2.71 5.78
N LYS A 319 -32.70 -2.73 7.08
CA LYS A 319 -32.15 -1.81 8.10
C LYS A 319 -30.65 -1.99 8.37
N ASP A 320 -30.12 -3.19 8.11
CA ASP A 320 -28.74 -3.60 8.40
C ASP A 320 -27.87 -3.58 7.14
N ARG A 321 -28.50 -3.38 5.96
CA ARG A 321 -27.80 -3.20 4.69
C ARG A 321 -27.06 -1.86 4.70
N SER A 322 -25.81 -1.88 4.25
CA SER A 322 -25.06 -0.66 3.97
C SER A 322 -25.83 0.20 2.97
N VAL A 323 -26.25 1.40 3.39
CA VAL A 323 -27.05 2.29 2.54
C VAL A 323 -26.20 2.76 1.38
N TRP A 324 -26.60 2.37 0.16
CA TRP A 324 -25.93 2.80 -1.05
C TRP A 324 -26.36 4.22 -1.41
N VAL A 325 -25.43 5.18 -1.36
CA VAL A 325 -25.66 6.53 -1.86
C VAL A 325 -25.06 6.63 -3.27
N VAL A 326 -25.91 6.81 -4.29
CA VAL A 326 -25.47 7.15 -5.64
C VAL A 326 -24.68 8.47 -5.54
N PRO A 327 -23.44 8.55 -6.06
CA PRO A 327 -22.72 9.83 -6.12
C PRO A 327 -23.57 10.86 -6.86
N ARG A 328 -23.88 11.99 -6.22
CA ARG A 328 -24.56 13.10 -6.92
C ARG A 328 -23.67 13.51 -8.10
N LYS A 329 -24.23 13.60 -9.31
CA LYS A 329 -23.53 14.16 -10.46
C LYS A 329 -22.95 15.52 -10.07
N PRO A 330 -21.69 15.83 -10.42
CA PRO A 330 -21.14 17.15 -10.20
C PRO A 330 -22.09 18.17 -10.84
N LYS A 331 -22.43 19.21 -10.06
CA LYS A 331 -23.27 20.30 -10.53
C LYS A 331 -22.55 20.92 -11.73
N ALA A 332 -23.20 20.90 -12.90
CA ALA A 332 -22.63 21.50 -14.09
C ALA A 332 -22.26 22.95 -13.76
N GLU A 333 -20.99 23.30 -13.95
CA GLU A 333 -20.54 24.69 -13.85
C GLU A 333 -21.38 25.48 -14.86
N THR A 334 -22.14 26.44 -14.35
CA THR A 334 -22.95 27.33 -15.17
C THR A 334 -21.96 28.29 -15.85
N PRO A 335 -22.02 28.44 -17.18
CA PRO A 335 -21.05 29.23 -17.94
C PRO A 335 -21.00 30.71 -17.54
#